data_AF-A0A843DYK9-F1
#
_entry.id   AF-A0A843DYK9-F1
#
_cell.length_a   1.000
_cell.length_b   1.000
_cell.length_c   1.000
_cell.angle_alpha   90.00
_cell.angle_beta   90.00
_cell.angle_gamma   90.00
#
_symmetry.space_group_name_H-M   'P 1'
#
loop_
_entity.id
_entity.type
_entity.pdbx_description
1 polymer ?
#
loop_
_entity_poly.entity_id
_entity_poly.type
_entity_poly.pdbx_seq_one_letter_code
_entity_poly.pdbx_strand_id
1 'polypeptide(L)'
;TDAIAVKAARDYLKETMPTFNMENDVIIDCRMGTGSTDLCDVFNTRKGHTTIPRANDTSFGVGHAPFSETEQIILGLDKFIAEEFRPKNPALGYDIKLMGMREINTVNITVAAAMVDRYCSGIDDYLETKEKMVEEFTRVAKQFTHRKVKIAVNTADVVKKNRQSVFLTVNGTSAEMGDDGSVGRGNRCNGLITPNRPMSMEATSGKNPINHIGKIYNLLATEIAKECCQKVDGVSEMYVRLLSQIGHPIDHPHVASVQCITKRGYSYKDFAPEIEEIVDKRLESITDITKLVIDGTLKTF
;
A
#
# COMPACT_ATOMS: atom_id res chain seq x y z
N THR A 1 9.64 25.86 5.30
CA THR A 1 9.30 24.50 4.84
C THR A 1 9.15 23.56 6.02
N ASP A 2 10.08 23.60 6.98
CA ASP A 2 10.10 22.74 8.17
C ASP A 2 8.83 22.85 9.02
N ALA A 3 8.35 24.08 9.29
CA ALA A 3 7.09 24.29 10.00
C ALA A 3 5.88 23.60 9.31
N ILE A 4 5.86 23.56 7.97
CA ILE A 4 4.81 22.88 7.20
C ILE A 4 4.96 21.37 7.35
N ALA A 5 6.18 20.83 7.29
CA ALA A 5 6.45 19.40 7.45
C ALA A 5 6.06 18.89 8.84
N VAL A 6 6.46 19.61 9.90
CA VAL A 6 6.10 19.28 11.29
C VAL A 6 4.59 19.36 11.49
N LYS A 7 3.93 20.40 10.99
CA LYS A 7 2.47 20.53 11.06
C LYS A 7 1.76 19.38 10.34
N ALA A 8 2.19 19.06 9.11
CA ALA A 8 1.59 17.98 8.33
C ALA A 8 1.75 16.61 9.00
N ALA A 9 2.92 16.32 9.57
CA ALA A 9 3.14 15.09 10.34
C ALA A 9 2.25 15.03 11.59
N ARG A 10 2.12 16.15 12.32
CA ARG A 10 1.27 16.23 13.51
C ARG A 10 -0.21 16.03 13.17
N ASP A 11 -0.70 16.69 12.12
CA ASP A 11 -2.08 16.56 11.67
C ASP A 11 -2.38 15.13 11.21
N TYR A 12 -1.47 14.53 10.43
CA TYR A 12 -1.62 13.15 9.94
C TYR A 12 -1.68 12.14 11.09
N LEU A 13 -0.79 12.25 12.10
CA LEU A 13 -0.81 11.37 13.26
C LEU A 13 -2.07 11.55 14.09
N LYS A 14 -2.55 12.79 14.28
CA LYS A 14 -3.78 13.06 15.02
C LYS A 14 -5.01 12.46 14.35
N GLU A 15 -5.06 12.47 13.02
CA GLU A 15 -6.15 11.87 12.24
C GLU A 15 -6.05 10.34 12.22
N THR A 16 -4.86 9.79 12.01
CA THR A 16 -4.63 8.35 11.82
C THR A 16 -4.62 7.57 13.13
N MET A 17 -4.11 8.19 14.20
CA MET A 17 -3.89 7.60 15.52
C MET A 17 -4.50 8.51 16.61
N PRO A 18 -5.84 8.66 16.66
CA PRO A 18 -6.50 9.56 17.61
C PRO A 18 -6.34 9.16 19.08
N THR A 19 -5.79 7.97 19.35
CA THR A 19 -5.39 7.49 20.67
C THR A 19 -4.13 8.16 21.21
N PHE A 20 -3.27 8.73 20.36
CA PHE A 20 -2.08 9.44 20.82
C PHE A 20 -2.43 10.76 21.51
N ASN A 21 -1.74 11.03 22.61
CA ASN A 21 -1.57 12.38 23.12
C ASN A 21 -0.37 13.04 22.43
N MET A 22 -0.66 13.93 21.47
CA MET A 22 0.38 14.62 20.67
C MET A 22 1.32 15.53 21.47
N GLU A 23 1.03 15.81 22.74
CA GLU A 23 1.90 16.60 23.63
C GLU A 23 2.84 15.72 24.46
N ASN A 24 2.42 14.49 24.79
CA ASN A 24 3.14 13.64 25.74
C ASN A 24 3.75 12.39 25.09
N ASP A 25 3.12 11.85 24.06
CA ASP A 25 3.46 10.53 23.52
C ASP A 25 4.37 10.63 22.28
N VAL A 26 4.40 11.78 21.61
CA VAL A 26 5.08 11.95 20.32
C VAL A 26 5.92 13.22 20.28
N ILE A 27 7.21 13.06 19.96
CA ILE A 27 8.11 14.17 19.61
C ILE A 27 8.31 14.14 18.09
N ILE A 28 8.04 15.28 17.43
CA ILE A 28 8.21 15.43 15.99
C ILE A 28 9.37 16.40 15.75
N ASP A 29 10.46 15.87 15.18
CA ASP A 29 11.63 16.65 14.74
C ASP A 29 11.68 16.69 13.20
N CYS A 30 12.27 17.75 12.65
CA CYS A 30 12.42 17.95 11.21
C CYS A 30 13.86 18.33 10.87
N ARG A 31 14.49 17.52 10.02
CA ARG A 31 15.87 17.73 9.54
C ARG A 31 15.93 17.65 8.02
N MET A 32 15.37 18.64 7.34
CA MET A 32 15.39 18.70 5.88
C MET A 32 16.61 19.49 5.38
N GLY A 33 17.33 18.91 4.41
CA GLY A 33 18.38 19.61 3.68
C GLY A 33 17.86 20.28 2.40
N THR A 34 18.73 21.00 1.71
CA THR A 34 18.44 21.50 0.35
C THR A 34 18.84 20.46 -0.70
N GLY A 35 18.04 20.35 -1.76
CA GLY A 35 18.40 19.53 -2.92
C GLY A 35 19.67 20.01 -3.58
N SER A 36 20.43 19.10 -4.20
CA SER A 36 21.62 19.46 -4.96
C SER A 36 21.25 20.25 -6.22
N THR A 37 22.15 21.15 -6.64
CA THR A 37 21.88 22.10 -7.74
C THR A 37 21.54 21.39 -9.05
N ASP A 38 22.23 20.31 -9.36
CA ASP A 38 22.03 19.47 -10.55
C ASP A 38 20.63 18.82 -10.58
N LEU A 39 20.15 18.26 -9.46
CA LEU A 39 18.81 17.67 -9.37
C LEU A 39 17.71 18.75 -9.38
N CYS A 40 17.97 19.92 -8.76
CA CYS A 40 17.07 21.06 -8.86
C CYS A 40 16.92 21.55 -10.31
N ASP A 41 17.98 21.51 -11.10
CA ASP A 41 17.96 21.86 -12.53
C ASP A 41 17.18 20.84 -13.38
N VAL A 42 17.27 19.54 -13.06
CA VAL A 42 16.43 18.51 -13.69
C VAL A 42 14.95 18.74 -13.40
N PHE A 43 14.61 19.17 -12.17
CA PHE A 43 13.24 19.49 -11.78
C PHE A 43 12.70 20.76 -12.47
N ASN A 44 13.57 21.74 -12.75
CA ASN A 44 13.16 23.05 -13.23
C ASN A 44 12.82 23.04 -14.73
N THR A 45 11.55 22.77 -15.04
CA THR A 45 11.01 22.70 -16.41
C THR A 45 11.16 24.01 -17.20
N ARG A 46 11.27 25.16 -16.52
CA ARG A 46 11.41 26.49 -17.18
C ARG A 46 12.72 26.67 -17.94
N LYS A 47 13.77 25.90 -17.62
CA LYS A 47 15.04 25.93 -18.35
C LYS A 47 15.06 25.05 -19.61
N GLY A 48 14.08 24.15 -19.78
CA GLY A 48 14.13 23.06 -20.77
C GLY A 48 13.22 23.18 -21.99
N HIS A 49 12.38 24.22 -22.08
CA HIS A 49 11.39 24.40 -23.17
C HIS A 49 10.38 23.23 -23.37
N THR A 50 10.27 22.29 -22.42
CA THR A 50 9.30 21.17 -22.48
C THR A 50 8.19 21.35 -21.46
N THR A 51 6.95 21.09 -21.85
CA THR A 51 5.77 21.06 -20.96
C THR A 51 5.80 19.85 -20.02
N ILE A 52 6.41 18.75 -20.46
CA ILE A 52 6.52 17.51 -19.70
C ILE A 52 7.76 17.53 -18.77
N PRO A 53 7.61 17.15 -17.49
CA PRO A 53 8.73 17.06 -16.56
C PRO A 53 9.79 16.04 -17.00
N ARG A 54 11.03 16.25 -16.55
CA ARG A 54 12.14 15.33 -16.77
C ARG A 54 12.31 14.42 -15.56
N ALA A 55 12.51 13.12 -15.80
CA ALA A 55 12.76 12.10 -14.81
C ALA A 55 13.88 12.52 -13.85
N ASN A 56 13.61 12.51 -12.56
CA ASN A 56 14.59 12.87 -11.54
C ASN A 56 15.69 11.81 -11.35
N ASP A 57 15.45 10.57 -11.79
CA ASP A 57 16.28 9.41 -11.52
C ASP A 57 16.13 8.35 -12.62
N THR A 58 17.03 7.36 -12.62
CA THR A 58 16.93 6.12 -13.40
C THR A 58 16.37 5.03 -12.49
N SER A 59 15.05 4.94 -12.45
CA SER A 59 14.29 4.07 -11.55
C SER A 59 13.24 3.30 -12.33
N PHE A 60 12.57 2.35 -11.67
CA PHE A 60 11.48 1.60 -12.28
C PHE A 60 10.25 1.48 -11.37
N GLY A 61 9.08 1.50 -12.00
CA GLY A 61 7.80 1.19 -11.35
C GLY A 61 7.26 -0.14 -11.83
N VAL A 62 6.55 -0.83 -10.93
CA VAL A 62 5.93 -2.13 -11.23
C VAL A 62 4.49 -2.11 -10.76
N GLY A 63 3.58 -2.59 -11.61
CA GLY A 63 2.18 -2.78 -11.27
C GLY A 63 1.65 -4.10 -11.84
N HIS A 64 0.60 -4.64 -11.22
CA HIS A 64 -0.06 -5.84 -11.69
C HIS A 64 -1.57 -5.81 -11.45
N ALA A 65 -2.29 -6.56 -12.27
CA ALA A 65 -3.72 -6.80 -12.13
C ALA A 65 -4.11 -8.11 -12.83
N PRO A 66 -5.26 -8.72 -12.47
CA PRO A 66 -6.01 -8.44 -11.25
C PRO A 66 -5.26 -8.93 -10.01
N PHE A 67 -5.72 -8.52 -8.85
CA PHE A 67 -5.31 -9.18 -7.61
C PHE A 67 -5.89 -10.59 -7.55
N SER A 68 -5.08 -11.54 -7.09
CA SER A 68 -5.50 -12.89 -6.74
C SER A 68 -6.49 -12.88 -5.57
N GLU A 69 -7.21 -13.99 -5.38
CA GLU A 69 -8.14 -14.12 -4.25
C GLU A 69 -7.50 -13.79 -2.89
N THR A 70 -6.26 -14.23 -2.64
CA THR A 70 -5.59 -13.95 -1.35
C THR A 70 -5.24 -12.47 -1.19
N GLU A 71 -4.79 -11.81 -2.27
CA GLU A 71 -4.54 -10.37 -2.27
C GLU A 71 -5.84 -9.59 -2.03
N GLN A 72 -6.95 -10.00 -2.65
CA GLN A 72 -8.28 -9.41 -2.45
C GLN A 72 -8.80 -9.60 -1.03
N ILE A 73 -8.62 -10.78 -0.43
CA ILE A 73 -9.02 -11.05 0.96
C ILE A 73 -8.29 -10.10 1.92
N ILE A 74 -6.98 -9.93 1.77
CA ILE A 74 -6.19 -9.08 2.68
C ILE A 74 -6.61 -7.61 2.57
N LEU A 75 -6.81 -7.10 1.34
CA LEU A 75 -7.31 -5.73 1.14
C LEU A 75 -8.74 -5.56 1.64
N GLY A 76 -9.60 -6.56 1.41
CA GLY A 76 -10.97 -6.56 1.88
C GLY A 76 -11.06 -6.54 3.41
N LEU A 77 -10.21 -7.32 4.08
CA LEU A 77 -10.10 -7.31 5.53
C LEU A 77 -9.58 -5.97 6.07
N ASP A 78 -8.50 -5.43 5.50
CA ASP A 78 -7.97 -4.12 5.89
C ASP A 78 -9.05 -3.02 5.82
N LYS A 79 -9.79 -2.98 4.70
CA LYS A 79 -10.91 -2.06 4.50
C LYS A 79 -12.02 -2.28 5.53
N PHE A 80 -12.50 -3.51 5.68
CA PHE A 80 -13.55 -3.85 6.64
C PHE A 80 -13.16 -3.48 8.08
N ILE A 81 -11.91 -3.72 8.44
CA ILE A 81 -11.37 -3.40 9.76
C ILE A 81 -11.46 -1.90 10.01
N ALA A 82 -10.98 -1.10 9.06
CA ALA A 82 -10.96 0.36 9.19
C ALA A 82 -12.36 0.98 9.19
N GLU A 83 -13.24 0.52 8.29
CA GLU A 83 -14.53 1.18 8.02
C GLU A 83 -15.68 0.66 8.90
N GLU A 84 -15.64 -0.61 9.32
CA GLU A 84 -16.79 -1.25 9.96
C GLU A 84 -16.46 -1.86 11.34
N PHE A 85 -15.35 -2.59 11.47
CA PHE A 85 -15.06 -3.34 12.69
C PHE A 85 -14.50 -2.46 13.81
N ARG A 86 -13.43 -1.69 13.53
CA ARG A 86 -12.76 -0.84 14.54
C ARG A 86 -13.69 0.22 15.14
N PRO A 87 -14.57 0.93 14.38
CA PRO A 87 -15.50 1.88 14.97
C PRO A 87 -16.47 1.29 16.00
N LYS A 88 -16.76 -0.02 15.91
CA LYS A 88 -17.63 -0.75 16.84
C LYS A 88 -16.87 -1.46 17.97
N ASN A 89 -15.54 -1.59 17.83
CA ASN A 89 -14.67 -2.34 18.73
C ASN A 89 -13.46 -1.46 19.08
N PRO A 90 -13.61 -0.47 19.98
CA PRO A 90 -12.55 0.50 20.28
C PRO A 90 -11.31 -0.11 20.93
N ALA A 91 -11.42 -1.33 21.46
CA ALA A 91 -10.29 -2.11 21.94
C ALA A 91 -9.32 -2.50 20.82
N LEU A 92 -9.76 -2.59 19.56
CA LEU A 92 -8.84 -2.81 18.44
C LEU A 92 -8.06 -1.53 18.13
N GLY A 93 -6.75 -1.60 18.29
CA GLY A 93 -5.82 -0.54 17.92
C GLY A 93 -5.70 -0.35 16.40
N TYR A 94 -4.70 0.45 16.03
CA TYR A 94 -4.46 0.87 14.65
C TYR A 94 -3.28 0.11 14.04
N ASP A 95 -2.38 -0.42 14.85
CA ASP A 95 -1.33 -1.33 14.43
C ASP A 95 -1.89 -2.75 14.23
N ILE A 96 -2.12 -3.05 12.96
CA ILE A 96 -2.66 -4.33 12.51
C ILE A 96 -1.82 -4.82 11.35
N LYS A 97 -1.32 -6.04 11.46
CA LYS A 97 -0.61 -6.75 10.41
C LYS A 97 -1.40 -7.98 9.99
N LEU A 98 -1.85 -7.97 8.74
CA LEU A 98 -2.53 -9.09 8.11
C LEU A 98 -1.53 -9.86 7.24
N MET A 99 -1.37 -11.15 7.50
CA MET A 99 -0.55 -12.05 6.69
C MET A 99 -1.41 -13.16 6.11
N GLY A 100 -1.58 -13.16 4.78
CA GLY A 100 -2.26 -14.22 4.06
C GLY A 100 -1.28 -15.21 3.45
N MET A 101 -1.39 -16.48 3.82
CA MET A 101 -0.66 -17.59 3.19
C MET A 101 -1.66 -18.60 2.66
N ARG A 102 -1.65 -18.81 1.34
CA ARG A 102 -2.48 -19.82 0.69
C ARG A 102 -1.67 -21.06 0.34
N GLU A 103 -2.09 -22.19 0.89
CA GLU A 103 -1.61 -23.51 0.51
C GLU A 103 -2.73 -24.24 -0.25
N ILE A 104 -2.59 -24.30 -1.57
CA ILE A 104 -3.56 -24.94 -2.49
C ILE A 104 -4.99 -24.40 -2.26
N ASN A 105 -5.78 -25.12 -1.45
CA ASN A 105 -7.21 -24.87 -1.16
C ASN A 105 -7.46 -24.38 0.29
N THR A 106 -6.42 -24.06 1.05
CA THR A 106 -6.53 -23.46 2.39
C THR A 106 -5.84 -22.11 2.42
N VAL A 107 -6.57 -21.06 2.80
CA VAL A 107 -6.05 -19.72 3.08
C VAL A 107 -5.91 -19.59 4.60
N ASN A 108 -4.68 -19.44 5.07
CA ASN A 108 -4.38 -19.16 6.46
C ASN A 108 -4.09 -17.66 6.58
N ILE A 109 -4.80 -16.99 7.49
CA ILE A 109 -4.64 -15.56 7.76
C ILE A 109 -4.17 -15.42 9.20
N THR A 110 -2.96 -14.91 9.37
CA THR A 110 -2.45 -14.53 10.69
C THR A 110 -2.66 -13.03 10.86
N VAL A 111 -3.30 -12.66 11.96
CA VAL A 111 -3.55 -11.28 12.35
C VAL A 111 -2.73 -10.99 13.59
N ALA A 112 -1.82 -10.02 13.52
CA ALA A 112 -1.30 -9.37 14.70
C ALA A 112 -2.03 -8.04 14.85
N ALA A 113 -2.70 -7.82 15.97
CA ALA A 113 -3.54 -6.67 16.23
C ALA A 113 -3.25 -6.16 17.65
N ALA A 114 -2.71 -4.95 17.72
CA ALA A 114 -2.56 -4.24 18.99
C ALA A 114 -3.94 -4.01 19.63
N MET A 115 -4.05 -4.27 20.92
CA MET A 115 -5.26 -4.01 21.68
C MET A 115 -5.05 -2.85 22.64
N VAL A 116 -5.96 -1.88 22.67
CA VAL A 116 -5.88 -0.70 23.52
C VAL A 116 -6.39 -1.03 24.92
N ASP A 117 -5.53 -0.88 25.92
CA ASP A 117 -5.71 -1.36 27.29
C ASP A 117 -6.93 -0.77 28.00
N ARG A 118 -7.18 0.54 27.86
CA ARG A 118 -8.28 1.24 28.53
C ARG A 118 -9.68 0.78 28.11
N TYR A 119 -9.76 0.01 27.03
CA TYR A 119 -10.99 -0.61 26.54
C TYR A 119 -11.09 -2.11 26.85
N CYS A 120 -10.11 -2.67 27.57
CA CYS A 120 -10.10 -4.05 28.04
C CYS A 120 -10.14 -4.06 29.58
N SER A 121 -11.26 -4.46 30.19
CA SER A 121 -11.38 -4.49 31.66
C SER A 121 -10.59 -5.64 32.31
N GLY A 122 -10.18 -6.62 31.50
CA GLY A 122 -9.43 -7.79 31.92
C GLY A 122 -9.07 -8.70 30.75
N ILE A 123 -8.48 -9.86 31.08
CA ILE A 123 -8.05 -10.85 30.09
C ILE A 123 -9.24 -11.46 29.32
N ASP A 124 -10.41 -11.59 29.95
CA ASP A 124 -11.59 -12.18 29.33
C ASP A 124 -12.12 -11.27 28.20
N ASP A 125 -12.21 -9.95 28.43
CA ASP A 125 -12.59 -8.95 27.40
C ASP A 125 -11.63 -8.98 26.19
N TYR A 126 -10.34 -9.13 26.46
CA TYR A 126 -9.30 -9.26 25.43
C TYR A 126 -9.53 -10.51 24.58
N LEU A 127 -9.79 -11.65 25.21
CA LEU A 127 -10.03 -12.93 24.54
C LEU A 127 -11.34 -12.91 23.74
N GLU A 128 -12.42 -12.36 24.32
CA GLU A 128 -13.71 -12.21 23.62
C GLU A 128 -13.55 -11.35 22.37
N THR A 129 -12.77 -10.27 22.44
CA THR A 129 -12.51 -9.42 21.28
C THR A 129 -11.74 -10.17 20.19
N LYS A 130 -10.77 -11.03 20.55
CA LYS A 130 -10.09 -11.90 19.59
C LYS A 130 -11.03 -12.91 18.94
N GLU A 131 -11.95 -13.50 19.69
CA GLU A 131 -12.95 -14.44 19.16
C GLU A 131 -13.88 -13.74 18.15
N LYS A 132 -14.35 -12.54 18.48
CA LYS A 132 -15.14 -11.69 17.58
C LYS A 132 -14.39 -11.38 16.28
N MET A 133 -13.09 -11.07 16.36
CA MET A 133 -12.24 -10.87 15.17
C MET A 133 -12.19 -12.12 14.30
N VAL A 134 -11.98 -13.29 14.89
CA VAL A 134 -11.92 -14.56 14.14
C VAL A 134 -13.23 -14.81 13.40
N GLU A 135 -14.38 -14.62 14.06
CA GLU A 135 -15.69 -14.81 13.44
C GLU A 135 -15.93 -13.85 12.28
N GLU A 136 -15.81 -12.53 12.53
CA GLU A 136 -16.13 -11.51 11.55
C GLU A 136 -15.14 -11.49 10.38
N PHE A 137 -13.84 -11.68 10.65
CA PHE A 137 -12.86 -11.73 9.57
C PHE A 137 -13.02 -13.00 8.73
N THR A 138 -13.46 -14.11 9.33
CA THR A 138 -13.75 -15.33 8.57
C THR A 138 -14.95 -15.09 7.66
N ARG A 139 -16.00 -14.43 8.16
CA ARG A 139 -17.18 -14.05 7.38
C ARG A 139 -16.80 -13.18 6.17
N VAL A 140 -15.96 -12.17 6.36
CA VAL A 140 -15.49 -11.29 5.28
C VAL A 140 -14.61 -12.03 4.28
N ALA A 141 -13.61 -12.80 4.75
CA ALA A 141 -12.73 -13.57 3.87
C ALA A 141 -13.50 -14.56 2.97
N LYS A 142 -14.59 -15.14 3.48
CA LYS A 142 -15.45 -16.07 2.73
C LYS A 142 -16.24 -15.42 1.60
N GLN A 143 -16.34 -14.09 1.53
CA GLN A 143 -16.95 -13.40 0.40
C GLN A 143 -16.06 -13.46 -0.87
N PHE A 144 -14.76 -13.65 -0.69
CA PHE A 144 -13.78 -13.63 -1.79
C PHE A 144 -13.35 -15.04 -2.23
N THR A 145 -13.66 -16.09 -1.47
CA THR A 145 -13.19 -17.44 -1.78
C THR A 145 -14.09 -18.55 -1.24
N HIS A 146 -14.22 -19.62 -2.03
CA HIS A 146 -14.83 -20.88 -1.60
C HIS A 146 -13.85 -21.80 -0.85
N ARG A 147 -12.55 -21.45 -0.83
CA ARG A 147 -11.50 -22.22 -0.16
C ARG A 147 -11.70 -22.28 1.35
N LYS A 148 -11.05 -23.24 2.01
CA LYS A 148 -11.02 -23.28 3.48
C LYS A 148 -10.27 -22.05 3.98
N VAL A 149 -10.83 -21.32 4.94
CA VAL A 149 -10.19 -20.17 5.58
C VAL A 149 -9.90 -20.53 7.02
N LYS A 150 -8.70 -20.21 7.50
CA LYS A 150 -8.31 -20.32 8.91
C LYS A 150 -7.74 -18.97 9.35
N ILE A 151 -8.29 -18.40 10.41
CA ILE A 151 -7.82 -17.14 10.98
C ILE A 151 -7.23 -17.40 12.36
N ALA A 152 -6.04 -16.85 12.60
CA ALA A 152 -5.38 -16.88 13.90
C ALA A 152 -5.00 -15.46 14.29
N VAL A 153 -5.45 -15.03 15.47
CA VAL A 153 -5.23 -13.67 15.99
C VAL A 153 -4.25 -13.71 17.16
N ASN A 154 -3.26 -12.82 17.14
CA ASN A 154 -2.24 -12.63 18.17
C ASN A 154 -1.64 -13.97 18.63
N THR A 155 -1.03 -14.68 17.70
CA THR A 155 -0.50 -16.04 17.91
C THR A 155 0.68 -16.09 18.88
N ALA A 156 1.26 -14.94 19.23
CA ALA A 156 2.33 -14.82 20.21
C ALA A 156 1.82 -14.79 21.66
N ASP A 157 0.51 -14.65 21.88
CA ASP A 157 -0.06 -14.57 23.21
C ASP A 157 0.17 -15.85 24.02
N VAL A 158 0.40 -15.68 25.32
CA VAL A 158 0.48 -16.74 26.32
C VAL A 158 -0.52 -16.44 27.43
N VAL A 159 -1.60 -17.21 27.50
CA VAL A 159 -2.59 -17.11 28.58
C VAL A 159 -2.62 -18.42 29.35
N LYS A 160 -1.88 -18.47 30.47
CA LYS A 160 -1.81 -19.60 31.39
C LYS A 160 -2.14 -19.11 32.81
N LYS A 161 -2.56 -20.03 33.69
CA LYS A 161 -2.96 -19.73 35.07
C LYS A 161 -1.96 -18.87 35.86
N ASN A 162 -0.67 -18.97 35.56
CA ASN A 162 0.43 -18.28 36.25
C ASN A 162 1.23 -17.31 35.36
N ARG A 163 0.84 -17.12 34.09
CA ARG A 163 1.54 -16.24 33.15
C ARG A 163 0.57 -15.75 32.09
N GLN A 164 0.41 -14.44 32.03
CA GLN A 164 -0.33 -13.75 30.99
C GLN A 164 0.65 -12.83 30.25
N SER A 165 0.73 -12.99 28.93
CA SER A 165 1.52 -12.16 28.04
C SER A 165 0.69 -12.00 26.78
N VAL A 166 0.18 -10.79 26.55
CA VAL A 166 -0.76 -10.51 25.46
C VAL A 166 -0.37 -9.23 24.74
N PHE A 167 -0.81 -9.07 23.51
CA PHE A 167 -0.53 -7.86 22.72
C PHE A 167 -1.44 -6.67 23.14
N LEU A 168 -1.20 -6.15 24.34
CA LEU A 168 -1.81 -4.92 24.86
C LEU A 168 -0.91 -3.71 24.62
N THR A 169 -1.53 -2.55 24.39
CA THR A 169 -0.91 -1.26 24.12
C THR A 169 -1.72 -0.15 24.80
N VAL A 170 -1.11 0.99 25.08
CA VAL A 170 -1.75 2.21 25.62
C VAL A 170 -2.41 2.99 24.48
N ASN A 171 -1.73 3.10 23.34
CA ASN A 171 -2.10 3.95 22.22
C ASN A 171 -2.48 3.18 20.94
N GLY A 172 -2.52 1.84 20.99
CA GLY A 172 -2.97 1.04 19.85
C GLY A 172 -1.88 0.83 18.78
N THR A 173 -0.61 0.99 19.13
CA THR A 173 0.54 0.72 18.26
C THR A 173 1.73 0.16 19.01
N SER A 174 2.45 -0.80 18.41
CA SER A 174 3.70 -1.36 18.96
C SER A 174 4.83 -0.34 19.05
N ALA A 175 4.77 0.77 18.31
CA ALA A 175 5.79 1.81 18.33
C ALA A 175 6.00 2.44 19.72
N GLU A 176 5.00 2.38 20.61
CA GLU A 176 5.14 2.83 22.00
C GLU A 176 6.05 1.93 22.85
N MET A 177 6.34 0.70 22.39
CA MET A 177 7.13 -0.32 23.08
C MET A 177 8.48 -0.61 22.40
N GLY A 178 8.94 0.30 21.53
CA GLY A 178 10.28 0.25 20.94
C GLY A 178 10.36 -0.40 19.55
N ASP A 179 9.23 -0.66 18.89
CA ASP A 179 9.22 -1.05 17.47
C ASP A 179 9.41 0.18 16.57
N ASP A 180 10.35 0.10 15.63
CA ASP A 180 10.71 1.19 14.72
C ASP A 180 10.03 1.09 13.36
N GLY A 181 9.71 2.25 12.77
CA GLY A 181 9.17 2.39 11.41
C GLY A 181 10.03 3.27 10.52
N SER A 182 10.11 2.95 9.22
CA SER A 182 10.73 3.82 8.22
C SER A 182 10.04 3.72 6.86
N VAL A 183 10.12 4.82 6.09
CA VAL A 183 9.50 4.93 4.76
C VAL A 183 10.02 3.83 3.83
N GLY A 184 9.12 3.21 3.07
CA GLY A 184 9.47 2.19 2.09
C GLY A 184 9.61 0.76 2.65
N ARG A 185 9.44 0.56 3.97
CA ARG A 185 9.55 -0.76 4.62
C ARG A 185 8.24 -1.54 4.76
N GLY A 186 7.14 -0.98 4.29
CA GLY A 186 5.82 -1.61 4.30
C GLY A 186 5.30 -1.94 2.90
N ASN A 187 3.98 -1.81 2.75
CA ASN A 187 3.24 -2.05 1.52
C ASN A 187 3.82 -1.32 0.31
N ARG A 188 3.61 -1.89 -0.88
CA ARG A 188 3.81 -1.19 -2.16
C ARG A 188 2.62 -0.27 -2.43
N CYS A 189 2.69 0.54 -3.47
CA CYS A 189 1.62 1.50 -3.81
C CYS A 189 0.23 0.88 -4.05
N ASN A 190 0.18 -0.44 -4.23
CA ASN A 190 -1.03 -1.21 -4.41
C ASN A 190 -1.67 -1.70 -3.10
N GLY A 191 -1.10 -1.35 -1.93
CA GLY A 191 -1.64 -1.72 -0.63
C GLY A 191 -1.06 -3.01 -0.03
N LEU A 192 -0.13 -3.70 -0.72
CA LEU A 192 0.28 -5.05 -0.33
C LEU A 192 1.80 -5.29 -0.44
N ILE A 193 2.26 -6.33 0.25
CA ILE A 193 3.56 -6.97 0.02
C ILE A 193 3.29 -8.35 -0.57
N THR A 194 3.73 -8.57 -1.81
CA THR A 194 3.31 -9.73 -2.63
C THR A 194 4.53 -10.48 -3.15
N PRO A 195 5.16 -11.35 -2.35
CA PRO A 195 6.39 -12.05 -2.77
C PRO A 195 6.19 -12.98 -3.99
N ASN A 196 4.95 -13.35 -4.29
CA ASN A 196 4.59 -14.12 -5.49
C ASN A 196 4.39 -13.23 -6.75
N ARG A 197 4.57 -11.91 -6.63
CA ARG A 197 4.46 -10.95 -7.74
C ARG A 197 5.78 -10.16 -7.86
N PRO A 198 6.13 -9.68 -9.06
CA PRO A 198 7.21 -8.70 -9.21
C PRO A 198 6.87 -7.42 -8.44
N MET A 199 7.86 -6.83 -7.78
CA MET A 199 7.70 -5.57 -7.02
C MET A 199 8.85 -4.62 -7.31
N SER A 200 8.57 -3.32 -7.28
CA SER A 200 9.59 -2.29 -7.18
C SER A 200 9.98 -2.06 -5.71
N MET A 201 11.27 -1.88 -5.47
CA MET A 201 11.81 -1.48 -4.16
C MET A 201 11.67 0.02 -3.91
N GLU A 202 11.26 0.80 -4.91
CA GLU A 202 11.05 2.24 -4.78
C GLU A 202 9.98 2.55 -3.73
N ALA A 203 10.29 3.51 -2.86
CA ALA A 203 9.30 4.12 -1.98
C ALA A 203 8.53 5.21 -2.73
N THR A 204 7.21 5.16 -2.62
CA THR A 204 6.26 6.10 -3.22
C THR A 204 5.88 7.24 -2.27
N SER A 205 5.75 6.95 -0.98
CA SER A 205 5.43 7.94 0.06
C SER A 205 6.56 8.97 0.24
N GLY A 206 6.20 10.24 0.41
CA GLY A 206 7.15 11.35 0.61
C GLY A 206 7.86 11.84 -0.66
N LYS A 207 7.86 11.09 -1.77
CA LYS A 207 8.43 11.54 -3.04
C LYS A 207 7.49 12.53 -3.76
N ASN A 208 8.09 13.50 -4.46
CA ASN A 208 7.32 14.52 -5.19
C ASN A 208 6.51 13.86 -6.33
N PRO A 209 5.24 14.26 -6.56
CA PRO A 209 4.40 13.64 -7.57
C PRO A 209 4.60 14.20 -9.00
N ILE A 210 5.54 15.12 -9.20
CA ILE A 210 5.71 15.87 -10.47
C ILE A 210 6.70 15.16 -11.40
N ASN A 211 7.87 14.77 -10.89
CA ASN A 211 8.91 14.17 -11.72
C ASN A 211 9.64 12.99 -11.06
N HIS A 212 9.22 12.57 -9.85
CA HIS A 212 9.85 11.44 -9.19
C HIS A 212 9.37 10.10 -9.76
N ILE A 213 10.18 9.47 -10.61
CA ILE A 213 9.78 8.29 -11.37
C ILE A 213 9.39 7.12 -10.46
N GLY A 214 10.18 6.85 -9.42
CA GLY A 214 9.87 5.76 -8.48
C GLY A 214 8.45 5.84 -7.90
N LYS A 215 7.86 7.04 -7.78
CA LYS A 215 6.46 7.21 -7.39
C LYS A 215 5.52 7.09 -8.58
N ILE A 216 5.75 7.91 -9.61
CA ILE A 216 4.83 8.08 -10.73
C ILE A 216 4.67 6.76 -11.50
N TYR A 217 5.76 6.07 -11.80
CA TYR A 217 5.71 4.82 -12.57
C TYR A 217 5.10 3.66 -11.79
N ASN A 218 5.27 3.59 -10.46
CA ASN A 218 4.60 2.56 -9.66
C ASN A 218 3.07 2.75 -9.67
N LEU A 219 2.62 4.00 -9.52
CA LEU A 219 1.20 4.35 -9.59
C LEU A 219 0.65 4.11 -11.00
N LEU A 220 1.33 4.62 -12.04
CA LEU A 220 0.90 4.48 -13.42
C LEU A 220 0.85 3.03 -13.88
N ALA A 221 1.89 2.24 -13.60
CA ALA A 221 1.94 0.83 -13.99
C ALA A 221 0.79 0.01 -13.37
N THR A 222 0.41 0.33 -12.13
CA THR A 222 -0.73 -0.31 -11.46
C THR A 222 -2.04 0.04 -12.15
N GLU A 223 -2.23 1.30 -12.54
CA GLU A 223 -3.44 1.74 -13.21
C GLU A 223 -3.55 1.22 -14.66
N ILE A 224 -2.45 1.18 -15.41
CA ILE A 224 -2.39 0.54 -16.74
C ILE A 224 -2.81 -0.93 -16.62
N ALA A 225 -2.22 -1.68 -15.67
CA ALA A 225 -2.54 -3.09 -15.51
C ALA A 225 -4.03 -3.32 -15.23
N LYS A 226 -4.62 -2.50 -14.33
CA LYS A 226 -6.06 -2.56 -14.02
C LYS A 226 -6.92 -2.25 -15.24
N GLU A 227 -6.61 -1.17 -15.95
CA GLU A 227 -7.38 -0.73 -17.11
C GLU A 227 -7.34 -1.77 -18.24
N CYS A 228 -6.16 -2.30 -18.56
CA CYS A 228 -6.02 -3.36 -19.55
C CYS A 228 -6.81 -4.62 -19.17
N CYS A 229 -6.71 -5.09 -17.92
CA CYS A 229 -7.45 -6.27 -17.48
C CYS A 229 -8.98 -6.05 -17.45
N GLN A 230 -9.44 -4.80 -17.39
CA GLN A 230 -10.87 -4.45 -17.42
C GLN A 230 -11.41 -4.30 -18.84
N LYS A 231 -10.65 -3.70 -19.75
CA LYS A 231 -11.10 -3.32 -21.09
C LYS A 231 -10.78 -4.36 -22.16
N VAL A 232 -9.62 -4.99 -22.07
CA VAL A 232 -9.09 -5.89 -23.09
C VAL A 232 -9.54 -7.30 -22.81
N ASP A 233 -10.41 -7.85 -23.67
CA ASP A 233 -10.79 -9.25 -23.55
C ASP A 233 -9.61 -10.17 -23.91
N GLY A 234 -9.56 -11.33 -23.26
CA GLY A 234 -8.45 -12.27 -23.43
C GLY A 234 -7.27 -12.08 -22.48
N VAL A 235 -7.17 -10.98 -21.72
CA VAL A 235 -6.15 -10.83 -20.67
C VAL A 235 -6.67 -11.46 -19.36
N SER A 236 -5.89 -12.38 -18.78
CA SER A 236 -6.19 -13.01 -17.48
C SER A 236 -5.41 -12.38 -16.35
N GLU A 237 -4.12 -12.10 -16.56
CA GLU A 237 -3.26 -11.35 -15.64
C GLU A 237 -2.27 -10.50 -16.44
N MET A 238 -1.89 -9.35 -15.90
CA MET A 238 -0.94 -8.43 -16.51
C MET A 238 0.06 -7.91 -15.47
N TYR A 239 1.31 -7.78 -15.89
CA TYR A 239 2.39 -7.12 -15.17
C TYR A 239 2.97 -6.03 -16.04
N VAL A 240 3.06 -4.81 -15.51
CA VAL A 240 3.58 -3.64 -16.20
C VAL A 240 4.85 -3.19 -15.48
N ARG A 241 5.92 -2.95 -16.23
CA ARG A 241 7.19 -2.38 -15.75
C ARG A 241 7.55 -1.18 -16.60
N LEU A 242 7.72 -0.05 -15.95
CA LEU A 242 8.17 1.18 -16.61
C LEU A 242 9.55 1.52 -16.05
N LEU A 243 10.54 1.72 -16.92
CA LEU A 243 11.91 2.07 -16.56
C LEU A 243 12.24 3.45 -17.13
N SER A 244 12.70 4.37 -16.29
CA SER A 244 13.17 5.69 -16.75
C SER A 244 14.67 5.70 -16.96
N GLN A 245 15.13 6.76 -17.61
CA GLN A 245 16.50 7.23 -17.55
C GLN A 245 16.49 8.68 -17.04
N ILE A 246 17.35 9.01 -16.08
CA ILE A 246 17.42 10.36 -15.51
C ILE A 246 17.54 11.43 -16.60
N GLY A 247 16.78 12.51 -16.45
CA GLY A 247 16.76 13.64 -17.36
C GLY A 247 15.96 13.44 -18.65
N HIS A 248 15.38 12.27 -18.91
CA HIS A 248 14.46 12.05 -20.03
C HIS A 248 13.03 12.48 -19.67
N PRO A 249 12.18 12.84 -20.64
CA PRO A 249 10.77 13.13 -20.39
C PRO A 249 10.07 11.95 -19.69
N ILE A 250 9.25 12.23 -18.67
CA ILE A 250 8.62 11.16 -17.87
C ILE A 250 7.61 10.33 -18.66
N ASP A 251 7.02 10.88 -19.72
CA ASP A 251 6.11 10.20 -20.67
C ASP A 251 6.84 9.32 -21.68
N HIS A 252 8.18 9.39 -21.76
CA HIS A 252 9.02 8.58 -22.64
C HIS A 252 9.93 7.65 -21.82
N PRO A 253 9.40 6.57 -21.21
CA PRO A 253 10.21 5.61 -20.49
C PRO A 253 11.25 4.97 -21.42
N HIS A 254 12.41 4.63 -20.88
CA HIS A 254 13.43 3.87 -21.60
C HIS A 254 12.88 2.50 -22.05
N VAL A 255 12.03 1.89 -21.21
CA VAL A 255 11.26 0.69 -21.55
C VAL A 255 9.89 0.75 -20.86
N ALA A 256 8.83 0.50 -21.63
CA ALA A 256 7.51 0.12 -21.13
C ALA A 256 7.27 -1.37 -21.43
N SER A 257 7.53 -2.23 -20.45
CA SER A 257 7.39 -3.68 -20.60
C SER A 257 6.04 -4.13 -20.06
N VAL A 258 5.26 -4.82 -20.92
CA VAL A 258 4.01 -5.47 -20.55
C VAL A 258 4.17 -6.97 -20.69
N GLN A 259 3.79 -7.71 -19.66
CA GLN A 259 3.74 -9.17 -19.67
C GLN A 259 2.32 -9.62 -19.33
N CYS A 260 1.77 -10.52 -20.14
CA CYS A 260 0.39 -10.98 -19.99
C CYS A 260 0.32 -12.49 -19.85
N ILE A 261 -0.60 -12.94 -19.01
CA ILE A 261 -1.15 -14.30 -19.05
C ILE A 261 -2.49 -14.21 -19.78
N THR A 262 -2.65 -14.99 -20.85
CA THR A 262 -3.86 -14.95 -21.67
C THR A 262 -4.94 -15.90 -21.13
N LYS A 263 -6.20 -15.57 -21.38
CA LYS A 263 -7.30 -16.52 -21.23
C LYS A 263 -7.12 -17.64 -22.27
N ARG A 264 -7.63 -18.82 -21.94
CA ARG A 264 -7.57 -19.98 -22.83
C ARG A 264 -8.18 -19.63 -24.20
N GLY A 265 -7.44 -19.90 -25.27
CA GLY A 265 -7.87 -19.65 -26.65
C GLY A 265 -7.40 -18.31 -27.23
N TYR A 266 -6.83 -17.42 -26.42
CA TYR A 266 -6.25 -16.16 -26.89
C TYR A 266 -4.72 -16.27 -26.99
N SER A 267 -4.16 -15.57 -27.97
CA SER A 267 -2.76 -15.28 -28.12
C SER A 267 -2.50 -13.78 -27.89
N TYR A 268 -1.29 -13.41 -27.48
CA TYR A 268 -0.94 -12.00 -27.26
C TYR A 268 -1.18 -11.12 -28.50
N LYS A 269 -0.99 -11.67 -29.70
CA LYS A 269 -1.16 -10.94 -30.97
C LYS A 269 -2.60 -10.47 -31.20
N ASP A 270 -3.57 -11.13 -30.57
CA ASP A 270 -5.00 -10.83 -30.77
C ASP A 270 -5.40 -9.49 -30.13
N PHE A 271 -4.64 -9.02 -29.14
CA PHE A 271 -4.98 -7.83 -28.36
C PHE A 271 -3.78 -6.89 -28.09
N ALA A 272 -2.60 -7.19 -28.64
CA ALA A 272 -1.42 -6.34 -28.47
C ALA A 272 -1.64 -4.88 -28.88
N PRO A 273 -2.28 -4.56 -30.03
CA PRO A 273 -2.51 -3.17 -30.41
C PRO A 273 -3.40 -2.40 -29.41
N GLU A 274 -4.39 -3.07 -28.81
CA GLU A 274 -5.28 -2.45 -27.82
C GLU A 274 -4.54 -2.17 -26.50
N ILE A 275 -3.66 -3.08 -26.08
CA ILE A 275 -2.78 -2.86 -24.93
C ILE A 275 -1.83 -1.69 -25.19
N GLU A 276 -1.19 -1.66 -26.37
CA GLU A 276 -0.27 -0.59 -26.75
C GLU A 276 -0.99 0.76 -26.74
N GLU A 277 -2.20 0.84 -27.30
CA GLU A 277 -3.01 2.07 -27.28
C GLU A 277 -3.34 2.54 -25.86
N ILE A 278 -3.65 1.63 -24.93
CA ILE A 278 -3.90 1.99 -23.52
C ILE A 278 -2.61 2.49 -22.87
N VAL A 279 -1.48 1.78 -23.06
CA VAL A 279 -0.19 2.18 -22.48
C VAL A 279 0.22 3.56 -22.97
N ASP A 280 0.15 3.81 -24.28
CA ASP A 280 0.52 5.08 -24.90
C ASP A 280 -0.36 6.22 -24.39
N LYS A 281 -1.69 6.05 -24.37
CA LYS A 281 -2.61 7.04 -23.81
C LYS A 281 -2.32 7.38 -22.36
N ARG A 282 -1.99 6.38 -21.54
CA ARG A 282 -1.67 6.57 -20.12
C ARG A 282 -0.31 7.23 -19.90
N LEU A 283 0.65 7.03 -20.80
CA LEU A 283 1.92 7.75 -20.81
C LEU A 283 1.74 9.21 -21.27
N GLU A 284 0.95 9.46 -22.31
CA GLU A 284 0.60 10.82 -22.75
C GLU A 284 -0.08 11.63 -21.64
N SER A 285 -0.95 10.99 -20.85
CA SER A 285 -1.66 11.62 -19.74
C SER A 285 -0.96 11.44 -18.38
N ILE A 286 0.34 11.12 -18.35
CA ILE A 286 1.07 10.79 -17.11
C ILE A 286 1.03 11.89 -16.05
N THR A 287 0.91 13.15 -16.45
CA THR A 287 0.81 14.29 -15.53
C THR A 287 -0.44 14.26 -14.67
N ASP A 288 -1.49 13.53 -15.07
CA ASP A 288 -2.71 13.34 -14.29
C ASP A 288 -2.44 12.64 -12.95
N ILE A 289 -1.39 11.81 -12.88
CA ILE A 289 -0.95 11.18 -11.62
C ILE A 289 -0.66 12.25 -10.55
N THR A 290 -0.15 13.42 -10.95
CA THR A 290 0.11 14.53 -10.02
C THR A 290 -1.18 14.94 -9.31
N LYS A 291 -2.22 15.21 -10.10
CA LYS A 291 -3.52 15.63 -9.58
C LYS A 291 -4.16 14.54 -8.74
N LEU A 292 -4.18 13.30 -9.23
CA LEU A 292 -4.79 12.17 -8.52
C LEU A 292 -4.13 11.89 -7.16
N VAL A 293 -2.82 12.13 -7.03
CA VAL A 293 -2.12 12.02 -5.74
C VAL A 293 -2.43 13.18 -4.81
N ILE A 294 -2.47 14.42 -5.32
CA ILE A 294 -2.79 15.61 -4.52
C ILE A 294 -4.23 15.55 -3.99
N ASP A 295 -5.16 15.07 -4.82
CA ASP A 295 -6.58 14.89 -4.46
C ASP A 295 -6.81 13.67 -3.55
N GLY A 296 -5.76 12.90 -3.23
CA GLY A 296 -5.86 11.69 -2.39
C GLY A 296 -6.60 10.51 -3.05
N THR A 297 -6.87 10.58 -4.35
CA THR A 297 -7.57 9.53 -5.11
C THR A 297 -6.69 8.30 -5.32
N LEU A 298 -5.39 8.52 -5.59
CA LEU A 298 -4.41 7.43 -5.64
C LEU A 298 -3.67 7.29 -4.32
N LYS A 299 -3.85 6.13 -3.67
CA LYS A 299 -3.05 5.73 -2.51
C LYS A 299 -1.60 5.49 -2.91
N THR A 300 -0.70 5.69 -1.96
CA THR A 300 0.75 5.48 -2.17
C THR A 300 1.28 4.27 -1.42
N PHE A 301 0.48 3.61 -0.59
CA PHE A 301 0.81 2.40 0.15
C PHE A 301 -0.47 1.69 0.62
#